data_AF-A0A9Q3I7R1-F1
#
_entry.id   AF-A0A9Q3I7R1-F1
#
_cell.length_a   1.000
_cell.length_b   1.000
_cell.length_c   1.000
_cell.angle_alpha   90.00
_cell.angle_beta   90.00
_cell.angle_gamma   90.00
#
_symmetry.space_group_name_H-M   'P 1'
#
loop_
_entity.id
_entity.type
_entity.pdbx_description
1 polymer ?
#
loop_
_entity_poly.entity_id
_entity_poly.type
_entity_poly.pdbx_seq_one_letter_code
_entity_poly.pdbx_strand_id
1 'polypeptide(L)'
;MGQALLKEVLKLKEWPHFSGEGEYDHMEFIRGMEISKEDFSLPERLVTARFNTFLTKSAQRWYIKLREGHGHQSWTWWKTKVIKKWANDS
;
A
#
# COMPACT_ATOMS: atom_id res chain seq x y z
N MET A 1 -16.22 -20.11 -7.14
CA MET A 1 -15.72 -18.88 -6.48
C MET A 1 -14.28 -18.47 -6.89
N GLY A 2 -13.62 -19.10 -7.87
CA GLY A 2 -12.20 -18.84 -8.17
C GLY A 2 -11.85 -17.80 -9.24
N GLN A 3 -12.82 -17.29 -10.01
CA GLN A 3 -12.52 -16.44 -11.19
C GLN A 3 -12.46 -14.93 -10.89
N ALA A 4 -13.15 -14.44 -9.86
CA ALA A 4 -13.12 -13.02 -9.49
C ALA A 4 -11.75 -12.60 -8.94
N LEU A 5 -11.20 -13.43 -8.03
CA LEU A 5 -9.88 -13.23 -7.43
C LEU A 5 -8.74 -13.14 -8.46
N LEU A 6 -8.81 -13.88 -9.56
CA LEU A 6 -7.78 -13.85 -10.61
C LEU A 6 -7.81 -12.54 -11.41
N LYS A 7 -9.01 -12.00 -11.69
CA LYS A 7 -9.15 -10.69 -12.34
C LYS A 7 -8.64 -9.57 -11.44
N GLU A 8 -8.90 -9.67 -10.14
CA GLU A 8 -8.33 -8.74 -9.15
C GLU A 8 -6.79 -8.89 -9.12
N VAL A 9 -6.24 -10.12 -9.11
CA VAL A 9 -4.79 -10.37 -9.11
C VAL A 9 -4.07 -9.77 -10.32
N LEU A 10 -4.64 -9.88 -11.52
CA LEU A 10 -4.04 -9.37 -12.75
C LEU A 10 -4.02 -7.83 -12.79
N LYS A 11 -5.05 -7.17 -12.26
CA LYS A 11 -5.11 -5.70 -12.20
C LYS A 11 -4.16 -5.09 -11.17
N LEU A 12 -3.70 -5.88 -10.20
CA LEU A 12 -2.72 -5.43 -9.20
C LEU A 12 -1.30 -5.28 -9.77
N LYS A 13 -1.03 -5.85 -10.94
CA LYS A 13 0.24 -5.61 -11.66
C LYS A 13 0.37 -4.17 -12.17
N GLU A 14 -0.75 -3.46 -12.30
CA GLU A 14 -0.81 -2.07 -12.78
C GLU A 14 -0.68 -1.05 -11.64
N TRP A 15 -0.57 -1.50 -10.39
CA TRP A 15 -0.50 -0.61 -9.25
C TRP A 15 0.89 -0.01 -9.09
N PRO A 16 0.99 1.23 -8.57
CA PRO A 16 2.26 1.89 -8.36
C PRO A 16 3.10 1.14 -7.32
N HIS A 17 4.42 1.07 -7.55
CA HIS A 17 5.36 0.50 -6.59
C HIS A 17 6.01 1.63 -5.79
N PHE A 18 6.24 1.39 -4.49
CA PHE A 18 6.88 2.35 -3.58
C PHE A 18 8.17 1.77 -3.00
N SER A 19 9.31 2.34 -3.36
CA SER A 19 10.63 1.95 -2.83
C SER A 19 10.95 2.64 -1.50
N GLY A 20 10.41 3.83 -1.27
CA GLY A 20 10.77 4.69 -0.13
C GLY A 20 12.22 5.20 -0.18
N GLU A 21 12.83 5.24 -1.37
CA GLU A 21 14.20 5.73 -1.63
C GLU A 21 14.20 6.59 -2.91
N GLY A 22 14.87 7.75 -2.88
CA GLY A 22 14.97 8.71 -4.01
C GLY A 22 13.91 9.82 -3.98
N GLU A 23 13.81 10.60 -5.07
CA GLU A 23 12.67 11.50 -5.30
C GLU A 23 11.41 10.63 -5.49
N TYR A 24 10.62 10.52 -4.43
CA TYR A 24 9.39 9.74 -4.45
C TYR A 24 8.25 10.51 -3.84
N ASP A 25 7.17 10.64 -4.61
CA ASP A 25 5.95 11.27 -4.14
C ASP A 25 5.05 10.25 -3.43
N HIS A 26 5.24 10.16 -2.11
CA HIS A 26 4.47 9.29 -1.24
C HIS A 26 2.98 9.67 -1.21
N MET A 27 2.64 10.91 -1.58
CA MET A 27 1.25 11.37 -1.69
C MET A 27 0.61 10.86 -2.99
N GLU A 28 1.31 10.87 -4.12
CA GLU A 28 0.84 10.24 -5.37
C GLU A 28 0.62 8.74 -5.20
N PHE A 29 1.51 8.05 -4.48
CA PHE A 29 1.32 6.62 -4.17
C PHE A 29 0.06 6.36 -3.36
N ILE A 30 -0.15 7.11 -2.28
CA ILE A 30 -1.37 6.98 -1.47
C ILE A 30 -2.60 7.30 -2.32
N ARG A 31 -2.55 8.35 -3.13
CA ARG A 31 -3.65 8.74 -4.01
C ARG A 31 -3.97 7.65 -5.03
N GLY A 32 -2.96 7.03 -5.66
CA GLY A 32 -3.13 5.91 -6.58
C GLY A 32 -3.76 4.69 -5.90
N MET A 33 -3.39 4.40 -4.65
CA MET A 33 -4.02 3.35 -3.85
C MET A 33 -5.49 3.67 -3.52
N GLU A 34 -5.82 4.94 -3.23
CA GLU A 34 -7.20 5.36 -2.94
C GLU A 34 -8.10 5.28 -4.18
N ILE A 35 -7.63 5.80 -5.31
CA ILE A 35 -8.33 5.69 -6.61
C ILE A 35 -8.57 4.22 -6.93
N SER A 36 -7.53 3.38 -6.83
CA SER A 36 -7.67 1.96 -7.13
C SER A 36 -8.63 1.25 -6.16
N LYS A 37 -8.64 1.62 -4.87
CA LYS A 37 -9.62 1.11 -3.91
C LYS A 37 -11.05 1.48 -4.32
N GLU A 38 -11.26 2.69 -4.81
CA GLU A 38 -12.57 3.19 -5.26
C GLU A 38 -13.02 2.52 -6.56
N ASP A 39 -12.20 2.55 -7.62
CA ASP A 39 -12.46 1.94 -8.94
C ASP A 39 -12.82 0.45 -8.84
N PHE A 40 -12.14 -0.27 -7.94
CA PHE A 40 -12.33 -1.71 -7.78
C PHE A 40 -13.23 -2.07 -6.58
N SER A 41 -13.77 -1.08 -5.87
CA SER A 41 -14.58 -1.28 -4.66
C SER A 41 -13.94 -2.29 -3.68
N LEU A 42 -12.62 -2.19 -3.51
CA LEU A 42 -11.86 -3.19 -2.78
C LEU A 42 -12.12 -3.11 -1.27
N PRO A 43 -12.39 -4.24 -0.61
CA PRO A 43 -12.49 -4.27 0.83
C PRO A 43 -11.14 -3.91 1.46
N GLU A 44 -11.19 -3.14 2.56
CA GLU A 44 -10.00 -2.63 3.22
C GLU A 44 -9.02 -3.72 3.67
N ARG A 45 -9.54 -4.90 4.01
CA ARG A 45 -8.70 -6.08 4.33
C ARG A 45 -7.84 -6.53 3.16
N LEU A 46 -8.33 -6.45 1.91
CA LEU A 46 -7.53 -6.79 0.74
C LEU A 46 -6.45 -5.75 0.49
N VAL A 47 -6.79 -4.46 0.62
CA VAL A 47 -5.83 -3.36 0.48
C VAL A 47 -4.69 -3.50 1.49
N THR A 48 -5.01 -3.72 2.77
CA THR A 48 -4.00 -3.86 3.84
C THR A 48 -3.22 -5.18 3.77
N ALA A 49 -3.84 -6.27 3.34
CA ALA A 49 -3.17 -7.55 3.15
C ALA A 49 -2.16 -7.52 1.99
N ARG A 50 -2.51 -6.82 0.90
CA ARG A 50 -1.64 -6.67 -0.27
C ARG A 50 -0.77 -5.44 -0.24
N PHE A 51 -0.90 -4.59 0.77
CA PHE A 51 -0.08 -3.39 0.88
C PHE A 51 1.42 -3.71 0.78
N ASN A 52 1.86 -4.84 1.35
CA ASN A 52 3.25 -5.29 1.28
C ASN A 52 3.76 -5.59 -0.15
N THR A 53 2.87 -5.92 -1.10
CA THR A 53 3.27 -6.29 -2.46
C THR A 53 3.64 -5.08 -3.29
N PHE A 54 3.12 -3.90 -2.94
CA PHE A 54 3.43 -2.64 -3.60
C PHE A 54 4.66 -1.96 -3.00
N LEU A 55 5.10 -2.40 -1.83
CA LEU A 55 6.28 -1.85 -1.16
C LEU A 55 7.52 -2.63 -1.56
N THR A 56 8.57 -1.92 -1.92
CA THR A 56 9.88 -2.46 -2.27
C THR A 56 10.98 -1.83 -1.41
N LYS A 57 12.15 -2.46 -1.38
CA LYS A 57 13.38 -1.94 -0.72
C LYS A 57 13.15 -1.40 0.71
N SER A 58 13.35 -0.10 0.95
CA SER A 58 13.27 0.52 2.27
C SER A 58 11.84 0.52 2.81
N ALA A 59 10.85 0.83 1.98
CA ALA A 59 9.45 0.83 2.36
C ALA A 59 8.95 -0.56 2.77
N GLN A 60 9.42 -1.61 2.09
CA GLN A 60 9.06 -3.00 2.43
C GLN A 60 9.58 -3.40 3.82
N ARG A 61 10.86 -3.11 4.11
CA ARG A 61 11.46 -3.37 5.43
C ARG A 61 10.76 -2.61 6.54
N TRP A 62 10.42 -1.35 6.29
CA TRP A 62 9.65 -0.52 7.21
C TRP A 62 8.27 -1.11 7.51
N TYR A 63 7.55 -1.57 6.49
CA TYR A 63 6.23 -2.18 6.65
C TYR A 63 6.27 -3.45 7.50
N ILE A 64 7.21 -4.36 7.24
CA ILE A 64 7.36 -5.61 8.00
C ILE A 64 7.56 -5.28 9.48
N LYS A 65 8.51 -4.38 9.79
CA LYS A 65 8.80 -3.95 11.16
C LYS A 65 7.60 -3.34 11.87
N LEU A 66 6.83 -2.49 11.18
CA LEU A 66 5.60 -1.92 11.75
C LEU A 66 4.51 -2.98 11.96
N ARG A 67 4.37 -3.92 11.02
CA ARG A 67 3.36 -4.98 11.10
C ARG A 67 3.64 -5.96 12.23
N GLU A 68 4.90 -6.31 12.45
CA GLU A 68 5.30 -7.14 13.59
C GLU A 68 5.00 -6.46 14.94
N GLY A 69 5.24 -5.14 15.04
CA GLY A 69 5.00 -4.41 16.29
C GLY A 69 3.55 -4.00 16.57
N HIS A 70 2.72 -3.83 15.53
CA HIS A 70 1.36 -3.29 15.66
C HIS A 70 0.25 -4.24 15.17
N GLY A 71 0.59 -5.39 14.58
CA GLY A 71 -0.39 -6.37 14.11
C GLY A 71 -1.21 -5.90 12.91
N HIS A 72 -2.45 -6.38 12.80
CA HIS A 72 -3.39 -5.95 11.76
C HIS A 72 -3.98 -4.58 12.07
N GLN A 73 -3.76 -3.64 11.16
CA GLN A 73 -4.21 -2.25 11.27
C GLN A 73 -5.03 -1.85 10.05
N SER A 74 -5.90 -0.84 10.22
CA SER A 74 -6.74 -0.29 9.17
C SER A 74 -5.94 0.42 8.09
N TRP A 75 -6.52 0.58 6.90
CA TRP A 75 -5.87 1.32 5.82
C TRP A 75 -5.62 2.78 6.19
N THR A 76 -6.56 3.41 6.89
CA THR A 76 -6.41 4.77 7.42
C THR A 76 -5.18 4.91 8.31
N TRP A 77 -4.93 3.92 9.18
CA TRP A 77 -3.73 3.92 10.02
C TRP A 77 -2.45 3.84 9.19
N TRP A 78 -2.43 2.97 8.17
CA TRP A 78 -1.29 2.85 7.27
C TRP A 78 -1.01 4.15 6.50
N LYS A 79 -2.05 4.83 5.99
CA LYS A 79 -1.91 6.15 5.35
C LYS A 79 -1.22 7.14 6.27
N THR A 80 -1.70 7.28 7.52
CA THR A 80 -1.10 8.18 8.51
C THR A 80 0.36 7.83 8.78
N LYS A 81 0.72 6.55 8.84
CA LYS A 81 2.10 6.12 9.06
C LYS A 81 3.01 6.39 7.87
N VAL A 82 2.53 6.17 6.63
CA VAL A 82 3.28 6.48 5.41
C VAL A 82 3.52 7.99 5.34
N ILE A 83 2.46 8.80 5.45
CA ILE A 83 2.59 10.27 5.45
C ILE A 83 3.58 10.70 6.54
N LYS A 84 3.42 10.25 7.78
CA LYS A 84 4.33 10.63 8.86
C LYS A 84 5.79 10.20 8.62
N LYS A 85 6.03 9.05 7.99
CA LYS A 85 7.38 8.52 7.78
C LYS A 85 8.12 9.25 6.65
N TRP A 86 7.42 9.68 5.60
CA TRP A 86 8.01 10.26 4.39
C TRP A 86 7.69 11.75 4.17
N ALA A 87 6.83 12.37 4.98
CA ALA A 87 6.62 13.83 4.97
C ALA A 87 7.81 14.61 5.56
N ASN A 88 8.71 13.96 6.31
CA ASN A 88 9.92 14.57 6.86
C ASN A 88 11.17 14.37 5.98
N ASP A 89 11.02 13.73 4.81
CA ASP A 89 12.10 13.49 3.83
C ASP A 89 11.99 14.43 2.62
N SER A 90 11.17 15.49 2.72
CA SER A 90 10.97 16.56 1.72
C SER A 90 11.63 17.86 2.14
#